data_AF-A0A0R3D489-F1
#
_entry.id   AF-A0A0R3D489-F1
#
_cell.length_a   1.000
_cell.length_b   1.000
_cell.length_c   1.000
_cell.angle_alpha   90.00
_cell.angle_beta   90.00
_cell.angle_gamma   90.00
#
_symmetry.space_group_name_H-M   'P 1'
#
loop_
_entity.id
_entity.type
_entity.pdbx_description
1 polymer ?
#
loop_
_entity_poly.entity_id
_entity_poly.type
_entity_poly.pdbx_seq_one_letter_code
_entity_poly.pdbx_strand_id
1 'polypeptide(L)'
;MQARWEVIMTAPIPSTVRFKVEPGDVPPEKAARRLHLTLVEFNAVLPRLLARGFPPADLDTGMYDLEAIDQWRRLRSAALFGLTPPPATEQSAATSSSGMGDRFAATKRGRNG
;
A
#
# COMPACT_ATOMS: atom_id res chain seq x y z
N MET A 1 -34.72 -53.45 15.03
CA MET A 1 -34.84 -52.05 15.47
C MET A 1 -33.80 -51.23 14.69
N GLN A 2 -34.20 -50.49 13.66
CA GLN A 2 -33.28 -49.70 12.81
C GLN A 2 -33.34 -48.23 13.22
N ALA A 3 -32.21 -47.69 13.68
CA ALA A 3 -32.03 -46.27 13.98
C ALA A 3 -31.88 -45.49 12.66
N ARG A 4 -32.69 -44.44 12.51
CA ARG A 4 -32.78 -43.59 11.32
C ARG A 4 -31.87 -42.39 11.57
N TRP A 5 -30.77 -42.31 10.83
CA TRP A 5 -29.84 -41.19 10.88
C TRP A 5 -30.30 -40.14 9.86
N GLU A 6 -31.19 -39.24 10.28
CA GLU A 6 -31.51 -38.06 9.48
C GLU A 6 -30.35 -37.06 9.57
N VAL A 7 -29.58 -36.98 8.48
CA VAL A 7 -28.55 -35.98 8.27
C VAL A 7 -29.25 -34.63 8.06
N ILE A 8 -29.23 -33.78 9.08
CA ILE A 8 -29.73 -32.40 8.97
C ILE A 8 -28.73 -31.62 8.12
N MET A 9 -28.97 -31.57 6.81
CA MET A 9 -28.27 -30.69 5.87
C MET A 9 -28.70 -29.24 6.14
N THR A 10 -28.13 -28.60 7.16
CA THR A 10 -28.32 -27.17 7.39
C THR A 10 -27.61 -26.40 6.28
N ALA A 11 -28.36 -25.73 5.42
CA ALA A 11 -27.79 -24.88 4.38
C ALA A 11 -27.06 -23.69 5.03
N PRO A 12 -25.92 -23.23 4.48
CA PRO A 12 -25.22 -22.08 5.02
C PRO A 12 -26.11 -20.83 4.98
N ILE A 13 -26.32 -20.23 6.15
CA ILE A 13 -27.05 -18.96 6.30
C ILE A 13 -26.23 -17.82 5.67
N PRO A 14 -26.78 -17.05 4.71
CA PRO A 14 -26.06 -15.92 4.11
C PRO A 14 -25.81 -14.83 5.16
N SER A 15 -24.65 -14.18 5.08
CA SER A 15 -24.29 -13.06 5.95
C SER A 15 -25.13 -11.82 5.66
N THR A 16 -25.75 -11.25 6.71
CA THR A 16 -26.52 -9.99 6.64
C THR A 16 -25.67 -8.77 6.25
N VAL A 17 -24.36 -8.82 6.48
CA VAL A 17 -23.45 -7.68 6.26
C VAL A 17 -22.86 -7.76 4.85
N ARG A 18 -23.15 -6.73 4.04
CA ARG A 18 -22.52 -6.53 2.72
C ARG A 18 -21.47 -5.44 2.83
N PHE A 19 -20.19 -5.82 2.71
CA PHE A 19 -19.09 -4.86 2.59
C PHE A 19 -19.04 -4.35 1.15
N LYS A 20 -19.07 -3.02 0.98
CA LYS A 20 -18.86 -2.42 -0.33
C LYS A 20 -17.36 -2.37 -0.58
N VAL A 21 -16.86 -3.35 -1.33
CA VAL A 21 -15.48 -3.34 -1.81
C VAL A 21 -15.42 -2.33 -2.95
N GLU A 22 -14.80 -1.19 -2.69
CA GLU A 22 -14.50 -0.24 -3.75
C GLU A 22 -13.28 -0.80 -4.50
N PRO A 23 -13.39 -1.06 -5.82
CA PRO A 23 -12.23 -1.47 -6.61
C PRO A 23 -11.17 -0.35 -6.55
N GLY A 24 -9.90 -0.74 -6.40
CA GLY A 24 -8.76 0.20 -6.36
C GLY A 24 -8.63 1.00 -7.65
N ASP A 25 -8.88 0.34 -8.78
CA ASP A 25 -8.94 0.96 -10.11
C ASP A 25 -10.29 1.63 -10.35
N VAL A 26 -10.24 2.91 -10.73
CA VAL A 26 -11.43 3.72 -10.96
C VAL A 26 -11.37 4.47 -12.29
N PRO A 27 -12.53 4.73 -12.91
CA PRO A 27 -12.57 5.51 -14.14
C PRO A 27 -12.16 6.97 -13.91
N PRO A 28 -11.77 7.69 -14.99
CA PRO A 28 -11.29 9.07 -14.92
C PRO A 28 -12.24 10.03 -14.21
N GLU A 29 -13.55 9.83 -14.35
CA GLU A 29 -14.56 10.67 -13.69
C GLU A 29 -14.50 10.56 -12.17
N LYS A 30 -14.26 9.34 -11.65
CA LYS A 30 -14.18 9.10 -10.20
C LYS A 30 -12.85 9.58 -9.64
N ALA A 31 -11.76 9.47 -10.41
CA ALA A 31 -10.48 10.09 -10.08
C ALA A 31 -10.58 11.62 -10.02
N ALA A 32 -11.27 12.25 -10.98
CA ALA A 32 -11.52 13.70 -11.00
C ALA A 32 -12.30 14.16 -9.75
N ARG A 33 -13.36 13.43 -9.38
CA ARG A 33 -14.14 13.69 -8.16
C ARG A 33 -13.28 13.59 -6.89
N ARG A 34 -12.29 12.68 -6.85
CA ARG A 34 -11.34 12.57 -5.72
C ARG A 34 -10.47 13.82 -5.56
N LEU A 35 -10.24 14.56 -6.63
CA LEU A 35 -9.54 15.84 -6.64
C LEU A 35 -10.49 17.05 -6.56
N HIS A 36 -11.79 16.82 -6.38
CA HIS A 36 -12.85 17.84 -6.42
C HIS A 36 -12.90 18.63 -7.74
N LEU A 37 -12.56 17.97 -8.85
CA LEU A 37 -12.65 18.53 -10.20
C LEU A 37 -13.75 17.83 -10.99
N THR A 38 -14.32 18.54 -11.96
CA THR A 38 -15.12 17.90 -13.01
C THR A 38 -14.20 17.14 -13.98
N LEU A 39 -14.75 16.21 -14.75
CA LEU A 39 -13.97 15.44 -15.74
C LEU A 39 -13.28 16.36 -16.77
N VAL A 40 -13.96 17.43 -17.20
CA VAL A 40 -13.43 18.39 -18.18
C VAL A 40 -12.25 19.16 -17.59
N GLU A 41 -12.40 19.68 -16.36
CA GLU A 41 -11.32 20.37 -15.68
C GLU A 41 -10.14 19.45 -15.41
N PHE A 42 -10.40 18.21 -15.01
CA PHE A 42 -9.38 17.19 -14.79
C PHE A 42 -8.56 16.96 -16.06
N ASN A 43 -9.20 16.77 -17.21
CA ASN A 43 -8.50 16.61 -18.49
C ASN A 43 -7.71 17.86 -18.89
N ALA A 44 -8.22 19.06 -18.60
CA ALA A 44 -7.53 20.31 -18.88
C ALA A 44 -6.25 20.48 -18.02
N VAL A 45 -6.28 20.04 -16.75
CA VAL A 45 -5.12 20.13 -15.85
C VAL A 45 -4.23 18.89 -15.86
N LEU A 46 -4.67 17.78 -16.48
CA LEU A 46 -3.95 16.51 -16.52
C LEU A 46 -2.49 16.65 -17.00
N PRO A 47 -2.16 17.43 -18.06
CA PRO A 47 -0.77 17.60 -18.48
C PRO A 47 0.10 18.24 -17.39
N ARG A 48 -0.46 19.21 -16.65
CA ARG A 48 0.22 19.88 -15.54
C ARG A 48 0.33 18.98 -14.32
N LEU A 49 -0.64 18.09 -14.11
CA LEU A 49 -0.59 17.08 -13.06
C LEU A 49 0.49 16.04 -13.33
N LEU A 50 0.56 15.51 -14.56
CA LEU A 50 1.58 14.56 -14.98
C LEU A 50 3.00 15.16 -14.86
N ALA A 51 3.18 16.43 -15.24
CA ALA A 51 4.44 17.15 -15.04
C ALA A 51 4.85 17.29 -13.55
N ARG A 52 3.89 17.18 -12.62
CA ARG A 52 4.11 17.18 -11.16
C ARG A 52 4.25 15.77 -10.58
N GLY A 53 4.37 14.74 -11.42
CA GLY A 53 4.48 13.35 -11.00
C GLY A 53 3.17 12.72 -10.58
N PHE A 54 2.02 13.22 -11.06
CA PHE A 54 0.73 12.53 -10.85
C PHE A 54 0.74 11.16 -11.53
N PRO A 55 0.17 10.11 -10.92
CA PRO A 55 0.14 8.77 -11.50
C PRO A 55 -0.65 8.73 -12.82
N PRO A 56 -0.09 8.17 -13.91
CA PRO A 56 -0.81 8.00 -15.16
C PRO A 56 -1.93 6.95 -15.02
N ALA A 57 -2.89 7.00 -15.93
CA ALA A 57 -3.85 5.91 -16.08
C ALA A 57 -3.15 4.65 -16.57
N ASP A 58 -3.70 3.50 -16.22
CA ASP A 58 -3.30 2.22 -16.79
C ASP A 58 -3.45 2.24 -18.31
N LEU A 59 -2.43 1.73 -19.02
CA LEU A 59 -2.38 1.76 -20.49
C LEU A 59 -3.41 0.81 -21.12
N ASP A 60 -3.68 -0.31 -20.44
CA ASP A 60 -4.56 -1.35 -20.95
C ASP A 60 -6.03 -1.09 -20.58
N THR A 61 -6.28 -0.62 -19.36
CA THR A 61 -7.64 -0.44 -18.82
C THR A 61 -8.12 1.02 -18.88
N GLY A 62 -7.20 2.00 -19.00
CA GLY A 62 -7.53 3.43 -18.91
C GLY A 62 -8.05 3.87 -17.53
N MET A 63 -7.86 3.03 -16.51
CA MET A 63 -8.29 3.26 -15.13
C MET A 63 -7.18 3.92 -14.32
N TYR A 64 -7.56 4.64 -13.29
CA TYR A 64 -6.64 5.23 -12.33
C TYR A 64 -6.67 4.47 -11.02
N ASP A 65 -5.50 4.22 -10.46
CA ASP A 65 -5.36 3.68 -9.12
C ASP A 65 -5.62 4.78 -8.06
N LEU A 66 -6.67 4.59 -7.24
CA LEU A 66 -6.99 5.50 -6.14
C LEU A 66 -5.91 5.58 -5.08
N GLU A 67 -5.24 4.46 -4.77
CA GLU A 67 -4.17 4.44 -3.78
C GLU A 67 -2.97 5.25 -4.26
N ALA A 68 -2.61 5.11 -5.54
CA ALA A 68 -1.55 5.92 -6.14
C ALA A 68 -1.85 7.42 -6.08
N ILE A 69 -3.10 7.82 -6.36
CA ILE A 69 -3.54 9.22 -6.25
C ILE A 69 -3.42 9.71 -4.81
N ASP A 70 -3.92 8.95 -3.84
CA ASP A 70 -3.86 9.34 -2.43
C ASP A 70 -2.42 9.35 -1.90
N GLN A 71 -1.56 8.43 -2.34
CA GLN A 71 -0.13 8.43 -2.02
C GLN A 71 0.56 9.68 -2.57
N TRP A 72 0.31 10.04 -3.84
CA TRP A 72 0.86 11.27 -4.42
C TRP A 72 0.39 12.52 -3.66
N ARG A 73 -0.87 12.57 -3.20
CA ARG A 73 -1.37 13.65 -2.33
C ARG A 73 -0.63 13.70 -1.01
N ARG A 74 -0.36 12.55 -0.39
CA ARG A 74 0.41 12.46 0.86
C ARG A 74 1.86 12.90 0.67
N LEU A 75 2.51 12.49 -0.43
CA LEU A 75 3.88 12.87 -0.76
C LEU A 75 4.02 14.37 -1.00
N ARG A 76 3.02 15.01 -1.63
CA ARG A 76 2.99 16.48 -1.77
C ARG A 76 3.01 17.20 -0.42
N SER A 77 2.36 16.62 0.58
CA SER A 77 2.31 17.14 1.94
C SER A 77 3.11 16.25 2.89
N ALA A 78 4.26 15.73 2.45
CA ALA A 78 5.04 14.74 3.19
C ALA A 78 5.35 15.17 4.63
N ALA A 79 5.56 16.48 4.86
CA ALA A 79 5.78 17.06 6.18
C ALA A 79 4.61 16.87 7.15
N LEU A 80 3.37 16.88 6.66
CA LEU A 80 2.17 16.68 7.48
C LEU A 80 1.92 15.19 7.81
N PHE A 81 2.50 14.28 7.03
CA PHE A 81 2.31 12.84 7.19
C PHE A 81 3.52 12.13 7.78
N GLY A 82 4.55 12.87 8.22
CA GLY A 82 5.79 12.28 8.72
C GLY A 82 6.53 11.42 7.67
N LEU A 83 6.25 11.66 6.38
CA LEU A 83 6.90 10.97 5.26
C LEU A 83 8.19 11.68 4.82
N THR A 84 8.43 12.87 5.34
CA THR A 84 9.75 13.51 5.24
C THR A 84 10.66 12.81 6.23
N PRO A 85 11.77 12.18 5.79
CA PRO A 85 12.78 11.73 6.74
C PRO A 85 13.23 12.96 7.56
N PRO A 86 13.44 12.82 8.88
CA PRO A 86 14.05 13.91 9.65
C PRO A 86 15.30 14.38 8.89
N PRO A 87 15.60 15.70 8.87
CA PRO A 87 16.83 16.18 8.25
C PRO A 87 17.95 15.32 8.82
N ALA A 88 18.72 14.68 7.93
CA ALA A 88 19.77 13.77 8.32
C ALA A 88 20.74 14.53 9.22
N THR A 89 20.56 14.40 10.53
CA THR A 89 21.65 14.59 11.47
C THR A 89 22.64 13.53 11.04
N GLU A 90 23.74 13.99 10.45
CA GLU A 90 24.91 13.24 10.03
C GLU A 90 25.02 11.93 10.82
N GLN A 91 24.54 10.83 10.24
CA GLN A 91 24.90 9.51 10.71
C GLN A 91 26.36 9.34 10.32
N SER A 92 27.21 9.81 11.22
CA SER A 92 28.64 9.54 11.25
C SER A 92 28.89 8.10 10.86
N ALA A 93 29.86 7.95 9.97
CA ALA A 93 30.46 6.70 9.59
C ALA A 93 30.76 5.82 10.82
N ALA A 94 30.66 4.50 10.58
CA ALA A 94 31.12 3.40 11.42
C ALA A 94 30.27 3.06 12.66
N THR A 95 29.33 2.14 12.47
CA THR A 95 29.34 0.93 13.30
C THR A 95 29.01 -0.26 12.40
N SER A 96 30.07 -0.93 11.98
CA SER A 96 30.00 -2.31 11.49
C SER A 96 29.19 -3.13 12.48
N SER A 97 27.98 -3.51 12.10
CA SER A 97 27.16 -4.44 12.86
C SER A 97 27.90 -5.77 12.90
N SER A 98 28.61 -6.04 14.00
CA SER A 98 29.14 -7.37 14.29
C SER A 98 27.93 -8.30 14.37
N GLY A 99 27.75 -9.07 13.31
CA GLY A 99 26.64 -10.00 13.16
C GLY A 99 26.77 -11.12 14.19
N MET A 100 25.64 -11.74 14.54
CA MET A 100 25.59 -12.88 15.46
C MET A 100 26.59 -14.01 15.08
N GLY A 101 26.94 -14.11 13.79
CA GLY A 101 27.93 -15.06 13.26
C GLY A 101 29.39 -14.76 13.64
N ASP A 102 29.80 -13.49 13.69
CA ASP A 102 31.16 -13.10 14.09
C ASP A 102 31.43 -13.44 15.56
N ARG A 103 30.41 -13.32 16.41
CA ARG A 103 30.49 -13.69 17.84
C ARG A 103 30.69 -15.19 18.03
N PHE A 104 30.04 -16.01 17.20
CA PHE A 104 30.16 -17.48 17.27
C PHE A 104 31.55 -17.96 16.83
N ALA A 105 32.18 -17.30 15.87
CA ALA A 105 33.53 -17.62 15.42
C ALA A 105 34.61 -17.29 16.47
N ALA A 106 34.43 -16.23 17.26
CA ALA A 106 35.35 -15.84 18.34
C ALA A 106 35.35 -16.86 19.50
N THR A 107 34.18 -17.37 19.90
CA THR A 107 34.08 -18.38 20.96
C THR A 107 34.75 -19.71 20.60
N LYS A 108 34.77 -20.09 19.32
CA LYS A 108 35.33 -21.39 18.90
C LYS A 108 36.87 -21.41 18.89
N ARG A 109 37.54 -20.26 18.89
CA ARG A 109 39.03 -20.18 18.92
C ARG A 109 39.63 -20.29 20.32
N GLY A 110 38.85 -20.12 21.39
CA GLY A 110 39.36 -20.12 22.77
C GLY A 110 39.37 -21.47 23.50
N ARG A 111 38.91 -22.57 22.87
CA ARG A 111 38.69 -23.87 23.55
C ARG A 111 39.65 -24.99 23.14
N ASN A 112 40.59 -24.72 22.23
CA ASN A 112 41.64 -25.66 21.80
C ASN A 112 43.03 -25.12 22.18
N GLY A 113 43.23 -24.86 23.47
CA GLY A 113 44.52 -24.56 24.10
C GLY A 113 44.55 -25.19 25.47
#